data_AF-A0A1X2CNR2-F1
#
_entry.id   AF-A0A1X2CNR2-F1
#
_cell.length_a   1.000
_cell.length_b   1.000
_cell.length_c   1.000
_cell.angle_alpha   90.00
_cell.angle_beta   90.00
_cell.angle_gamma   90.00
#
_symmetry.space_group_name_H-M   'P 1'
#
loop_
_entity.id
_entity.type
_entity.pdbx_description
1 polymer ?
#
loop_
_entity_poly.entity_id
_entity_poly.type
_entity_poly.pdbx_seq_one_letter_code
_entity_poly.pdbx_strand_id
1 'polypeptide(L)'
;GNGGLAGAGGAAGTGNGGTAGANGTAGNGGQAGNGANGGNGGQGADGLFSGWNGGNGGNGGTGGQGGTGGAGINGTGGGKGGAGGGAGNAGNGGTGGGGGLGAGGTGGDGGDGGQGGTGGEGGAHGGTGGEGGEGGTAGDGGTGGAGGTGAGGTGGGGGTGGQGGTGGKGGADGGTGGNGGNAGDGGGGGAGGGTTVDDVAGGAGGAAGGGGTGGAGGTGGDGGGTGGNGGQGGDGGHGGNGDDPLEGGGNGGGGGTGGNAGDGGTGGDGGTGGGSGGTGGDGGEGGHGGNGADGADALSTETIGGTGADGGSGGGGGDGGTGNGTGTGGSGGSGGRGGDGGTSGASFDDDPAATGGNGGTGGNGGAGGGSESGNAGTGGNGGNGGAGGTGGENDEGQGGNGGDGGIGGVGGTGGDSSNGGTGGAGGTGGGGGDGAGAGASLQSVGGSGGDGGNGGGGGDGGNGGGGGDGGSGGGGGDGGPGGIGGTGDGPGGSDGTTGADGQHGAS
;
A
#
# COMPACT_ATOMS: atom_id res chain seq x y z
N GLY A 1 -17.46 -24.43 -4.23
CA GLY A 1 -18.04 -25.79 -4.39
C GLY A 1 -19.04 -26.03 -3.27
N ASN A 2 -20.18 -26.67 -3.55
CA ASN A 2 -21.26 -26.87 -2.57
C ASN A 2 -20.79 -27.72 -1.37
N GLY A 3 -21.01 -27.23 -0.15
CA GLY A 3 -20.68 -27.92 1.11
C GLY A 3 -21.36 -29.28 1.24
N GLY A 4 -20.66 -30.23 1.84
CA GLY A 4 -21.15 -31.59 2.06
C GLY A 4 -22.38 -31.64 2.96
N LEU A 5 -23.36 -32.47 2.60
CA LEU A 5 -24.57 -32.74 3.39
C LEU A 5 -24.22 -33.33 4.76
N ALA A 6 -24.90 -32.84 5.81
CA ALA A 6 -24.77 -33.31 7.18
C ALA A 6 -25.03 -34.83 7.30
N GLY A 7 -24.18 -35.53 8.06
CA GLY A 7 -24.39 -36.94 8.39
C GLY A 7 -25.60 -37.12 9.31
N ALA A 8 -26.46 -38.10 9.02
CA ALA A 8 -27.61 -38.43 9.86
C ALA A 8 -27.16 -38.93 11.25
N GLY A 9 -27.76 -38.37 12.32
CA GLY A 9 -27.45 -38.73 13.70
C GLY A 9 -27.77 -40.19 14.04
N GLY A 10 -26.88 -40.85 14.79
CA GLY A 10 -27.07 -42.20 15.29
C GLY A 10 -28.12 -42.30 16.40
N ALA A 11 -28.87 -43.40 16.44
CA ALA A 11 -29.90 -43.66 17.45
C ALA A 11 -29.32 -43.95 18.85
N ALA A 12 -30.02 -43.51 19.90
CA ALA A 12 -29.61 -43.65 21.31
C ALA A 12 -29.62 -45.10 21.82
N GLY A 13 -28.59 -45.47 22.58
CA GLY A 13 -28.53 -46.72 23.35
C GLY A 13 -29.19 -46.55 24.73
N THR A 14 -29.95 -47.55 25.17
CA THR A 14 -30.65 -47.58 26.47
C THR A 14 -29.70 -48.03 27.60
N GLY A 15 -29.34 -47.13 28.53
CA GLY A 15 -28.61 -47.49 29.77
C GLY A 15 -28.43 -46.33 30.75
N ASN A 16 -28.77 -46.54 32.02
CA ASN A 16 -28.89 -45.54 33.10
C ASN A 16 -27.56 -44.88 33.54
N GLY A 17 -27.58 -43.55 33.58
CA GLY A 17 -26.50 -42.63 33.93
C GLY A 17 -26.62 -41.46 32.96
N GLY A 18 -27.00 -40.27 33.45
CA GLY A 18 -27.45 -39.15 32.60
C GLY A 18 -26.63 -39.02 31.32
N THR A 19 -27.30 -39.09 30.16
CA THR A 19 -26.66 -38.99 28.85
C THR A 19 -25.80 -37.73 28.82
N ALA A 20 -24.55 -37.84 28.36
CA ALA A 20 -23.88 -36.68 27.77
C ALA A 20 -24.90 -36.04 26.82
N GLY A 21 -25.14 -34.73 26.98
CA GLY A 21 -26.07 -34.00 26.11
C GLY A 21 -25.77 -34.33 24.66
N ALA A 22 -26.82 -34.41 23.83
CA ALA A 22 -26.67 -34.72 22.41
C ALA A 22 -25.49 -33.93 21.82
N ASN A 23 -24.61 -34.62 21.10
CA ASN A 23 -23.53 -33.96 20.37
C ASN A 23 -24.14 -32.79 19.59
N GLY A 24 -23.60 -31.59 19.78
CA GLY A 24 -23.91 -30.47 18.90
C GLY A 24 -23.63 -30.90 17.46
N THR A 25 -24.47 -30.48 16.53
CA THR A 25 -24.20 -30.67 15.11
C THR A 25 -22.85 -30.02 14.79
N ALA A 26 -21.98 -30.74 14.06
CA ALA A 26 -20.76 -30.15 13.52
C ALA A 26 -21.14 -28.85 12.78
N GLY A 27 -20.46 -27.74 13.11
CA GLY A 27 -20.69 -26.47 12.44
C GLY A 27 -20.40 -26.59 10.94
N ASN A 28 -21.13 -25.80 10.14
CA ASN A 28 -20.74 -25.60 8.74
C ASN A 28 -19.33 -24.99 8.72
N GLY A 29 -18.43 -25.55 7.92
CA GLY A 29 -17.11 -24.95 7.69
C GLY A 29 -17.26 -23.54 7.09
N GLY A 30 -16.22 -22.71 7.25
CA GLY A 30 -16.16 -21.38 6.65
C GLY A 30 -16.42 -21.43 5.13
N GLN A 31 -16.96 -20.35 4.58
CA GLN A 31 -17.18 -20.26 3.14
C GLN A 31 -15.82 -20.24 2.41
N ALA A 32 -15.76 -20.86 1.24
CA ALA A 32 -14.57 -20.75 0.39
C ALA A 32 -14.46 -19.33 -0.17
N GLY A 33 -13.26 -18.75 -0.17
CA GLY A 33 -12.99 -17.47 -0.82
C GLY A 33 -13.18 -17.51 -2.34
N ASN A 34 -13.32 -16.33 -2.94
CA ASN A 34 -13.40 -16.20 -4.40
C ASN A 34 -12.00 -16.29 -5.02
N GLY A 35 -11.91 -16.88 -6.23
CA GLY A 35 -10.66 -16.87 -7.00
C GLY A 35 -10.38 -15.49 -7.60
N ALA A 36 -9.10 -15.17 -7.78
CA ALA A 36 -8.64 -13.95 -8.44
C ALA A 36 -8.99 -13.90 -9.94
N ASN A 37 -9.07 -12.72 -10.53
CA ASN A 37 -9.07 -12.55 -11.99
C ASN A 37 -7.62 -12.40 -12.49
N GLY A 38 -7.30 -12.97 -13.65
CA GLY A 38 -6.01 -12.74 -14.30
C GLY A 38 -5.91 -11.33 -14.90
N GLY A 39 -4.71 -10.75 -14.93
CA GLY A 39 -4.44 -9.47 -15.57
C GLY A 39 -4.64 -9.51 -17.09
N ASN A 40 -4.85 -8.35 -17.72
CA ASN A 40 -4.88 -8.24 -19.18
C ASN A 40 -3.43 -8.05 -19.69
N GLY A 41 -3.07 -8.71 -20.79
CA GLY A 41 -1.81 -8.44 -21.48
C GLY A 41 -1.82 -7.07 -22.15
N GLY A 42 -0.68 -6.35 -22.10
CA GLY A 42 -0.51 -5.09 -22.83
C GLY A 42 -0.64 -5.28 -24.35
N GLN A 43 -1.12 -4.26 -25.06
CA GLN A 43 -1.11 -4.28 -26.53
C GLN A 43 0.28 -3.87 -27.04
N GLY A 44 0.85 -4.65 -27.96
CA GLY A 44 2.07 -4.23 -28.67
C GLY A 44 1.77 -3.03 -29.57
N ALA A 45 2.72 -2.11 -29.71
CA ALA A 45 2.57 -0.97 -30.59
C ALA A 45 2.42 -1.41 -32.07
N ASP A 46 1.53 -0.77 -32.82
CA ASP A 46 1.41 -0.96 -34.26
C ASP A 46 2.64 -0.38 -34.98
N GLY A 47 3.27 -1.18 -35.85
CA GLY A 47 4.38 -0.69 -36.68
C GLY A 47 3.91 0.32 -37.74
N LEU A 48 4.69 1.38 -37.97
CA LEU A 48 4.42 2.45 -38.95
C LEU A 48 4.30 1.94 -40.42
N PHE A 49 4.73 0.71 -40.69
CA PHE A 49 4.62 0.05 -42.00
C PHE A 49 3.78 -1.24 -41.93
N SER A 50 2.78 -1.34 -42.81
CA SER A 50 1.98 -2.55 -43.05
C SER A 50 2.88 -3.75 -43.39
N GLY A 51 3.11 -4.65 -42.42
CA GLY A 51 3.87 -5.89 -42.60
C GLY A 51 4.72 -6.32 -41.40
N TRP A 52 4.90 -5.46 -40.39
CA TRP A 52 5.64 -5.76 -39.16
C TRP A 52 4.71 -5.56 -37.97
N ASN A 53 4.14 -6.65 -37.43
CA ASN A 53 3.30 -6.57 -36.24
C ASN A 53 4.19 -6.39 -35.01
N GLY A 54 3.81 -5.48 -34.11
CA GLY A 54 4.39 -5.42 -32.76
C GLY A 54 4.24 -6.75 -32.04
N GLY A 55 5.16 -7.04 -31.11
CA GLY A 55 5.10 -8.27 -30.31
C GLY A 55 3.80 -8.35 -29.52
N ASN A 56 3.17 -9.53 -29.47
CA ASN A 56 2.01 -9.75 -28.61
C ASN A 56 2.42 -9.56 -27.13
N GLY A 57 1.65 -8.79 -26.36
CA GLY A 57 1.86 -8.72 -24.91
C GLY A 57 1.64 -10.08 -24.23
N GLY A 58 2.28 -10.25 -23.08
CA GLY A 58 2.17 -11.49 -22.31
C GLY A 58 0.73 -11.76 -21.82
N ASN A 59 0.35 -13.05 -21.74
CA ASN A 59 -0.93 -13.43 -21.13
C ASN A 59 -0.86 -13.18 -19.61
N GLY A 60 -1.93 -12.63 -19.02
CA GLY A 60 -2.02 -12.56 -17.56
C GLY A 60 -2.11 -13.93 -16.91
N GLY A 61 -1.62 -14.04 -15.67
CA GLY A 61 -1.64 -15.31 -14.95
C GLY A 61 -3.04 -15.74 -14.49
N THR A 62 -3.22 -17.03 -14.24
CA THR A 62 -4.48 -17.63 -13.78
C THR A 62 -4.75 -17.30 -12.31
N GLY A 63 -5.99 -16.94 -11.96
CA GLY A 63 -6.38 -16.69 -10.58
C GLY A 63 -6.28 -17.93 -9.68
N GLY A 64 -5.88 -17.72 -8.42
CA GLY A 64 -5.73 -18.80 -7.45
C GLY A 64 -7.07 -19.43 -7.02
N GLN A 65 -6.99 -20.67 -6.55
CA GLN A 65 -8.12 -21.46 -6.06
C GLN A 65 -8.46 -21.08 -4.61
N GLY A 66 -9.74 -20.83 -4.30
CA GLY A 66 -10.19 -20.53 -2.94
C GLY A 66 -9.92 -21.66 -1.93
N GLY A 67 -9.57 -21.28 -0.69
CA GLY A 67 -9.22 -22.20 0.38
C GLY A 67 -10.35 -23.14 0.83
N THR A 68 -9.98 -24.29 1.40
CA THR A 68 -10.92 -25.28 1.95
C THR A 68 -11.43 -24.86 3.33
N GLY A 69 -12.76 -24.87 3.54
CA GLY A 69 -13.35 -24.55 4.84
C GLY A 69 -12.89 -25.48 5.97
N GLY A 70 -12.70 -24.93 7.18
CA GLY A 70 -12.21 -25.67 8.35
C GLY A 70 -13.13 -26.82 8.80
N ALA A 71 -12.53 -27.84 9.43
CA ALA A 71 -13.23 -29.00 9.97
C ALA A 71 -14.00 -28.68 11.27
N GLY A 72 -15.25 -29.13 11.38
CA GLY A 72 -16.04 -29.01 12.62
C GLY A 72 -15.54 -29.94 13.73
N ILE A 73 -15.45 -29.43 14.97
CA ILE A 73 -14.99 -30.19 16.13
C ILE A 73 -16.18 -30.82 16.89
N ASN A 74 -16.04 -32.08 17.31
CA ASN A 74 -17.02 -32.82 18.12
C ASN A 74 -16.77 -32.63 19.64
N GLY A 75 -17.80 -32.28 20.43
CA GLY A 75 -17.77 -32.42 21.90
C GLY A 75 -18.63 -31.41 22.69
N THR A 76 -18.88 -31.71 23.97
CA THR A 76 -19.80 -30.99 24.91
C THR A 76 -19.27 -29.65 25.46
N GLY A 77 -18.34 -29.01 24.77
CA GLY A 77 -18.01 -27.59 24.91
C GLY A 77 -17.88 -27.05 23.49
N GLY A 78 -18.48 -25.90 23.19
CA GLY A 78 -18.51 -25.43 21.81
C GLY A 78 -17.08 -25.17 21.32
N GLY A 79 -16.66 -25.92 20.30
CA GLY A 79 -15.35 -25.78 19.70
C GLY A 79 -15.22 -24.47 18.93
N LYS A 80 -13.97 -24.01 18.70
CA LYS A 80 -13.66 -22.85 17.85
C LYS A 80 -14.33 -23.04 16.47
N GLY A 81 -14.97 -21.99 15.96
CA GLY A 81 -15.49 -21.97 14.59
C GLY A 81 -14.39 -22.26 13.57
N GLY A 82 -14.73 -22.94 12.46
CA GLY A 82 -13.74 -23.23 11.42
C GLY A 82 -13.19 -21.95 10.78
N ALA A 83 -11.90 -21.88 10.51
CA ALA A 83 -11.33 -20.74 9.78
C ALA A 83 -11.92 -20.63 8.37
N GLY A 84 -12.08 -19.40 7.89
CA GLY A 84 -12.41 -19.08 6.51
C GLY A 84 -11.28 -19.51 5.57
N GLY A 85 -11.62 -19.88 4.32
CA GLY A 85 -10.61 -20.24 3.34
C GLY A 85 -9.87 -18.99 2.83
N GLY A 86 -8.54 -19.00 2.82
CA GLY A 86 -7.76 -17.93 2.18
C GLY A 86 -8.08 -17.80 0.69
N ALA A 87 -7.91 -16.60 0.15
CA ALA A 87 -8.15 -16.36 -1.26
C ALA A 87 -6.97 -16.76 -2.15
N GLY A 88 -7.24 -16.87 -3.45
CA GLY A 88 -6.21 -17.13 -4.45
C GLY A 88 -5.40 -15.90 -4.80
N ASN A 89 -4.09 -16.06 -5.00
CA ASN A 89 -3.23 -15.01 -5.54
C ASN A 89 -3.56 -14.76 -7.02
N ALA A 90 -3.37 -13.52 -7.46
CA ALA A 90 -3.55 -13.16 -8.85
C ALA A 90 -2.30 -13.42 -9.69
N GLY A 91 -2.47 -13.38 -11.00
CA GLY A 91 -1.37 -13.50 -11.95
C GLY A 91 -0.75 -12.16 -12.31
N ASN A 92 0.56 -12.15 -12.54
CA ASN A 92 1.27 -10.95 -13.00
C ASN A 92 0.83 -10.53 -14.41
N GLY A 93 1.01 -9.25 -14.70
CA GLY A 93 0.84 -8.65 -16.02
C GLY A 93 1.92 -9.10 -17.00
N GLY A 94 1.57 -9.14 -18.28
CA GLY A 94 2.50 -9.54 -19.34
C GLY A 94 3.52 -8.47 -19.67
N THR A 95 4.75 -8.84 -20.02
CA THR A 95 5.74 -7.87 -20.54
C THR A 95 5.27 -7.27 -21.87
N GLY A 96 5.55 -5.98 -22.07
CA GLY A 96 5.31 -5.28 -23.33
C GLY A 96 6.22 -5.77 -24.46
N GLY A 97 5.72 -5.76 -25.69
CA GLY A 97 6.50 -6.13 -26.87
C GLY A 97 7.54 -5.06 -27.23
N GLY A 98 8.75 -5.44 -27.65
CA GLY A 98 9.74 -4.47 -28.12
C GLY A 98 9.30 -3.72 -29.38
N GLY A 99 9.84 -2.51 -29.57
CA GLY A 99 9.61 -1.67 -30.75
C GLY A 99 10.14 -2.30 -32.05
N GLY A 100 9.49 -2.01 -33.17
CA GLY A 100 9.89 -2.52 -34.49
C GLY A 100 11.22 -1.94 -35.00
N LEU A 101 11.87 -2.67 -35.93
CA LEU A 101 13.08 -2.20 -36.62
C LEU A 101 12.72 -1.07 -37.62
N GLY A 102 13.03 0.17 -37.28
CA GLY A 102 12.82 1.37 -38.11
C GLY A 102 12.92 2.66 -37.28
N ALA A 103 13.08 3.82 -37.94
CA ALA A 103 13.16 5.12 -37.26
C ALA A 103 11.93 5.36 -36.37
N GLY A 104 12.14 5.52 -35.05
CA GLY A 104 11.10 5.92 -34.09
C GLY A 104 10.10 4.84 -33.65
N GLY A 105 10.45 3.55 -33.60
CA GLY A 105 9.55 2.53 -33.06
C GLY A 105 9.37 2.66 -31.54
N THR A 106 8.13 2.74 -31.05
CA THR A 106 7.85 2.73 -29.60
C THR A 106 7.74 1.30 -29.07
N GLY A 107 8.27 1.03 -27.89
CA GLY A 107 7.97 -0.20 -27.15
C GLY A 107 6.48 -0.28 -26.79
N GLY A 108 5.94 -1.50 -26.71
CA GLY A 108 4.59 -1.74 -26.20
C GLY A 108 4.57 -1.67 -24.67
N ASP A 109 3.44 -1.30 -24.10
CA ASP A 109 3.30 -1.19 -22.65
C ASP A 109 3.24 -2.57 -21.98
N GLY A 110 3.69 -2.63 -20.72
CA GLY A 110 3.43 -3.75 -19.84
C GLY A 110 1.94 -3.91 -19.53
N GLY A 111 1.48 -5.14 -19.38
CA GLY A 111 0.11 -5.43 -18.92
C GLY A 111 -0.04 -5.20 -17.42
N ASP A 112 -1.26 -4.91 -16.98
CA ASP A 112 -1.54 -4.74 -15.56
C ASP A 112 -1.53 -6.07 -14.80
N GLY A 113 -1.15 -5.99 -13.52
CA GLY A 113 -1.26 -7.09 -12.58
C GLY A 113 -2.70 -7.49 -12.28
N GLY A 114 -2.93 -8.78 -12.03
CA GLY A 114 -4.25 -9.27 -11.64
C GLY A 114 -4.64 -8.85 -10.21
N GLN A 115 -5.94 -8.75 -9.94
CA GLN A 115 -6.47 -8.46 -8.60
C GLN A 115 -6.50 -9.72 -7.72
N GLY A 116 -6.03 -9.60 -6.47
CA GLY A 116 -6.09 -10.68 -5.47
C GLY A 116 -7.52 -11.08 -5.08
N GLY A 117 -7.72 -12.35 -4.73
CA GLY A 117 -9.05 -12.85 -4.35
C GLY A 117 -9.52 -12.37 -2.97
N THR A 118 -10.82 -12.46 -2.68
CA THR A 118 -11.36 -12.14 -1.34
C THR A 118 -11.33 -13.36 -0.42
N GLY A 119 -10.84 -13.18 0.81
CA GLY A 119 -10.81 -14.21 1.85
C GLY A 119 -12.22 -14.65 2.27
N GLY A 120 -12.35 -15.92 2.68
CA GLY A 120 -13.62 -16.51 3.11
C GLY A 120 -14.00 -16.13 4.54
N GLU A 121 -15.29 -16.16 4.88
CA GLU A 121 -15.76 -15.88 6.24
C GLU A 121 -15.43 -17.01 7.23
N GLY A 122 -15.12 -16.64 8.48
CA GLY A 122 -14.96 -17.56 9.59
C GLY A 122 -16.28 -18.20 10.05
N GLY A 123 -16.23 -19.43 10.55
CA GLY A 123 -17.39 -20.19 11.04
C GLY A 123 -17.91 -19.70 12.41
N ALA A 124 -19.19 -19.93 12.69
CA ALA A 124 -19.93 -19.28 13.79
C ALA A 124 -20.40 -20.23 14.92
N HIS A 125 -19.55 -21.04 15.58
CA HIS A 125 -20.06 -21.92 16.66
C HIS A 125 -19.19 -22.12 17.91
N GLY A 126 -19.85 -22.72 18.93
CA GLY A 126 -20.12 -22.15 20.26
C GLY A 126 -19.01 -22.01 21.31
N GLY A 127 -17.88 -21.44 20.92
CA GLY A 127 -16.89 -20.93 21.87
C GLY A 127 -16.37 -19.58 21.43
N THR A 128 -15.39 -19.62 20.52
CA THR A 128 -14.84 -18.46 19.82
C THR A 128 -15.11 -18.62 18.32
N GLY A 129 -15.53 -17.55 17.65
CA GLY A 129 -15.73 -17.52 16.21
C GLY A 129 -14.45 -17.92 15.45
N GLY A 130 -14.60 -18.52 14.27
CA GLY A 130 -13.47 -18.82 13.42
C GLY A 130 -12.81 -17.55 12.89
N GLU A 131 -11.52 -17.61 12.57
CA GLU A 131 -10.84 -16.50 11.89
C GLU A 131 -11.37 -16.36 10.46
N GLY A 132 -11.47 -15.11 9.98
CA GLY A 132 -11.67 -14.84 8.56
C GLY A 132 -10.43 -15.28 7.75
N GLY A 133 -10.64 -15.69 6.51
CA GLY A 133 -9.55 -16.03 5.60
C GLY A 133 -8.79 -14.79 5.13
N GLU A 134 -7.51 -14.92 4.86
CA GLU A 134 -6.70 -13.84 4.29
C GLU A 134 -7.15 -13.49 2.86
N GLY A 135 -7.03 -12.21 2.51
CA GLY A 135 -7.12 -11.75 1.12
C GLY A 135 -5.94 -12.25 0.29
N GLY A 136 -6.18 -12.53 -1.00
CA GLY A 136 -5.14 -12.99 -1.91
C GLY A 136 -4.19 -11.86 -2.27
N THR A 137 -2.92 -12.16 -2.50
CA THR A 137 -1.99 -11.15 -3.03
C THR A 137 -2.34 -10.83 -4.47
N ALA A 138 -2.16 -9.57 -4.87
CA ALA A 138 -2.28 -9.21 -6.27
C ALA A 138 -1.06 -9.67 -7.09
N GLY A 139 -1.16 -9.57 -8.41
CA GLY A 139 -0.04 -9.78 -9.32
C GLY A 139 0.64 -8.46 -9.63
N ASP A 140 1.92 -8.52 -9.98
CA ASP A 140 2.70 -7.32 -10.36
C ASP A 140 2.34 -6.86 -11.77
N GLY A 141 2.56 -5.58 -12.06
CA GLY A 141 2.54 -5.03 -13.41
C GLY A 141 3.67 -5.58 -14.28
N GLY A 142 3.41 -5.73 -15.57
CA GLY A 142 4.40 -6.15 -16.55
C GLY A 142 5.38 -5.02 -16.88
N THR A 143 6.62 -5.36 -17.24
CA THR A 143 7.57 -4.34 -17.71
C THR A 143 7.21 -3.83 -19.10
N GLY A 144 7.47 -2.55 -19.37
CA GLY A 144 7.38 -1.99 -20.72
C GLY A 144 8.40 -2.61 -21.68
N GLY A 145 8.05 -2.65 -22.97
CA GLY A 145 8.94 -3.10 -24.03
C GLY A 145 10.01 -2.05 -24.35
N ALA A 146 11.20 -2.48 -24.76
CA ALA A 146 12.24 -1.55 -25.21
C ALA A 146 11.81 -0.80 -26.50
N GLY A 147 12.32 0.42 -26.69
CA GLY A 147 12.19 1.17 -27.93
C GLY A 147 12.82 0.45 -29.13
N GLY A 148 12.38 0.83 -30.34
CA GLY A 148 12.95 0.31 -31.58
C GLY A 148 14.34 0.87 -31.85
N THR A 149 15.19 0.11 -32.54
CA THR A 149 16.60 0.45 -32.83
C THR A 149 16.79 1.55 -33.89
N GLY A 150 15.79 2.39 -34.12
CA GLY A 150 15.86 3.53 -35.03
C GLY A 150 15.97 4.83 -34.25
N ALA A 151 16.31 5.92 -34.95
CA ALA A 151 16.36 7.26 -34.38
C ALA A 151 15.16 7.56 -33.45
N GLY A 152 15.42 7.89 -32.18
CA GLY A 152 14.40 8.31 -31.22
C GLY A 152 13.33 7.27 -30.86
N GLY A 153 13.64 5.97 -30.81
CA GLY A 153 12.65 4.96 -30.39
C GLY A 153 12.34 5.08 -28.89
N THR A 154 11.11 5.33 -28.48
CA THR A 154 10.81 5.44 -27.02
C THR A 154 10.50 4.09 -26.40
N GLY A 155 10.95 3.86 -25.17
CA GLY A 155 10.52 2.72 -24.37
C GLY A 155 9.02 2.74 -24.08
N GLY A 156 8.41 1.56 -23.97
CA GLY A 156 7.01 1.39 -23.54
C GLY A 156 6.86 1.61 -22.04
N GLY A 157 5.66 1.99 -21.59
CA GLY A 157 5.37 2.18 -20.17
C GLY A 157 5.30 0.85 -19.42
N GLY A 158 5.63 0.87 -18.12
CA GLY A 158 5.36 -0.24 -17.22
C GLY A 158 3.86 -0.39 -16.93
N GLY A 159 3.38 -1.61 -16.74
CA GLY A 159 2.01 -1.91 -16.33
C GLY A 159 1.78 -1.62 -14.85
N THR A 160 0.54 -1.35 -14.44
CA THR A 160 0.23 -1.09 -13.04
C THR A 160 0.16 -2.37 -12.21
N GLY A 161 0.56 -2.28 -10.94
CA GLY A 161 0.41 -3.37 -9.98
C GLY A 161 -1.05 -3.67 -9.66
N GLY A 162 -1.38 -4.93 -9.43
CA GLY A 162 -2.73 -5.36 -9.10
C GLY A 162 -3.16 -4.93 -7.69
N GLN A 163 -4.48 -4.84 -7.47
CA GLN A 163 -5.02 -4.57 -6.13
C GLN A 163 -5.02 -5.84 -5.26
N GLY A 164 -4.62 -5.69 -4.00
CA GLY A 164 -4.68 -6.75 -3.00
C GLY A 164 -6.12 -7.18 -2.69
N GLY A 165 -6.29 -8.46 -2.34
CA GLY A 165 -7.60 -9.02 -1.99
C GLY A 165 -8.08 -8.60 -0.61
N THR A 166 -9.39 -8.48 -0.39
CA THR A 166 -9.91 -8.16 0.97
C THR A 166 -9.84 -9.36 1.90
N GLY A 167 -9.55 -9.14 3.17
CA GLY A 167 -9.67 -10.15 4.22
C GLY A 167 -11.12 -10.55 4.48
N GLY A 168 -11.33 -11.78 4.95
CA GLY A 168 -12.65 -12.31 5.29
C GLY A 168 -13.13 -11.86 6.66
N LYS A 169 -14.45 -11.78 6.87
CA LYS A 169 -15.02 -11.47 8.19
C LYS A 169 -14.75 -12.61 9.20
N GLY A 170 -14.43 -12.25 10.45
CA GLY A 170 -14.35 -13.18 11.57
C GLY A 170 -15.72 -13.77 11.95
N GLY A 171 -15.74 -15.00 12.47
CA GLY A 171 -16.97 -15.69 12.86
C GLY A 171 -17.70 -14.98 14.01
N ALA A 172 -19.03 -15.03 14.00
CA ALA A 172 -19.93 -14.23 14.85
C ALA A 172 -19.84 -14.39 16.39
N ASP A 173 -18.94 -15.23 16.90
CA ASP A 173 -18.70 -15.45 18.33
C ASP A 173 -17.28 -14.99 18.74
N GLY A 174 -16.83 -13.83 18.24
CA GLY A 174 -15.57 -13.18 18.61
C GLY A 174 -14.37 -13.60 17.75
N GLY A 175 -14.62 -14.09 16.53
CA GLY A 175 -13.55 -14.45 15.60
C GLY A 175 -12.80 -13.22 15.08
N THR A 176 -11.48 -13.33 14.87
CA THR A 176 -10.70 -12.25 14.26
C THR A 176 -11.00 -12.15 12.77
N GLY A 177 -11.04 -10.94 12.22
CA GLY A 177 -11.06 -10.73 10.77
C GLY A 177 -9.78 -11.21 10.10
N GLY A 178 -9.86 -11.65 8.85
CA GLY A 178 -8.69 -11.99 8.04
C GLY A 178 -7.94 -10.73 7.60
N ASN A 179 -6.64 -10.81 7.40
CA ASN A 179 -5.87 -9.67 6.88
C ASN A 179 -6.18 -9.43 5.39
N GLY A 180 -6.07 -8.17 4.98
CA GLY A 180 -6.02 -7.82 3.57
C GLY A 180 -4.78 -8.38 2.89
N GLY A 181 -4.92 -8.74 1.61
CA GLY A 181 -3.81 -9.17 0.76
C GLY A 181 -2.96 -7.98 0.31
N ASN A 182 -1.67 -8.21 0.13
CA ASN A 182 -0.77 -7.18 -0.41
C ASN A 182 -1.10 -6.89 -1.87
N ALA A 183 -0.89 -5.64 -2.26
CA ALA A 183 -0.93 -5.27 -3.67
C ALA A 183 0.28 -5.82 -4.44
N GLY A 184 0.18 -5.77 -5.76
CA GLY A 184 1.31 -6.07 -6.65
C GLY A 184 2.11 -4.81 -6.95
N ASP A 185 3.37 -4.98 -7.29
CA ASP A 185 4.27 -3.87 -7.62
C ASP A 185 4.01 -3.34 -9.03
N GLY A 186 4.36 -2.08 -9.28
CA GLY A 186 4.34 -1.48 -10.61
C GLY A 186 5.44 -2.05 -11.51
N GLY A 187 5.12 -2.25 -12.79
CA GLY A 187 6.09 -2.70 -13.78
C GLY A 187 7.13 -1.61 -14.10
N GLY A 188 8.38 -2.01 -14.37
CA GLY A 188 9.40 -1.08 -14.83
C GLY A 188 9.11 -0.54 -16.24
N GLY A 189 9.54 0.69 -16.52
CA GLY A 189 9.51 1.26 -17.87
C GLY A 189 10.50 0.58 -18.82
N GLY A 190 10.18 0.53 -20.11
CA GLY A 190 11.07 0.01 -21.14
C GLY A 190 12.24 0.96 -21.41
N ALA A 191 13.41 0.44 -21.76
CA ALA A 191 14.52 1.30 -22.19
C ALA A 191 14.20 2.04 -23.50
N GLY A 192 14.82 3.20 -23.70
CA GLY A 192 14.87 3.87 -25.00
C GLY A 192 15.48 2.98 -26.09
N GLY A 193 15.36 3.43 -27.33
CA GLY A 193 15.91 2.79 -28.53
C GLY A 193 16.72 3.76 -29.37
N GLY A 194 17.90 3.34 -29.83
CA GLY A 194 18.83 4.15 -30.59
C GLY A 194 19.49 3.43 -31.77
N THR A 195 20.22 4.20 -32.59
CA THR A 195 21.06 3.71 -33.70
C THR A 195 22.54 3.92 -33.41
N THR A 196 23.41 3.10 -34.01
CA THR A 196 24.88 3.31 -33.96
C THR A 196 25.38 4.35 -34.98
N VAL A 197 24.52 5.27 -35.43
CA VAL A 197 24.87 6.28 -36.44
C VAL A 197 25.01 7.62 -35.74
N ASP A 198 26.17 8.26 -35.93
CA ASP A 198 26.51 9.59 -35.44
C ASP A 198 25.44 10.64 -35.89
N ASP A 199 25.26 11.73 -35.14
CA ASP A 199 24.26 12.81 -35.32
C ASP A 199 22.76 12.47 -35.10
N VAL A 200 22.40 11.36 -34.44
CA VAL A 200 20.99 10.97 -34.23
C VAL A 200 20.63 10.90 -32.75
N ALA A 201 19.58 11.62 -32.34
CA ALA A 201 19.08 11.60 -30.96
C ALA A 201 18.58 10.20 -30.52
N GLY A 202 18.90 9.87 -29.27
CA GLY A 202 18.58 8.65 -28.56
C GLY A 202 17.12 8.60 -28.17
N GLY A 203 16.65 7.39 -27.94
CA GLY A 203 15.30 7.15 -27.47
C GLY A 203 15.15 7.49 -25.99
N ALA A 204 14.05 8.15 -25.63
CA ALA A 204 13.69 8.30 -24.22
C ALA A 204 13.24 6.97 -23.63
N GLY A 205 13.56 6.73 -22.36
CA GLY A 205 13.02 5.61 -21.60
C GLY A 205 11.52 5.76 -21.34
N GLY A 206 10.83 4.63 -21.17
CA GLY A 206 9.43 4.57 -20.78
C GLY A 206 9.23 4.90 -19.31
N ALA A 207 8.09 5.50 -18.97
CA ALA A 207 7.70 5.70 -17.57
C ALA A 207 7.37 4.35 -16.91
N ALA A 208 7.61 4.24 -15.60
CA ALA A 208 7.20 3.06 -14.86
C ALA A 208 5.70 3.03 -14.54
N GLY A 209 5.17 1.84 -14.26
CA GLY A 209 3.83 1.65 -13.74
C GLY A 209 3.76 1.95 -12.24
N GLY A 210 2.60 2.43 -11.78
CA GLY A 210 2.36 2.62 -10.35
C GLY A 210 2.11 1.30 -9.62
N GLY A 211 2.43 1.27 -8.34
CA GLY A 211 2.11 0.15 -7.45
C GLY A 211 0.61 0.00 -7.21
N GLY A 212 0.16 -1.22 -6.92
CA GLY A 212 -1.25 -1.51 -6.64
C GLY A 212 -1.67 -1.05 -5.24
N THR A 213 -2.98 -0.98 -5.00
CA THR A 213 -3.50 -0.68 -3.65
C THR A 213 -3.64 -1.94 -2.81
N GLY A 214 -3.18 -1.89 -1.55
CA GLY A 214 -3.34 -3.00 -0.60
C GLY A 214 -4.81 -3.33 -0.32
N GLY A 215 -5.10 -4.58 0.01
CA GLY A 215 -6.45 -5.04 0.33
C GLY A 215 -6.89 -4.59 1.71
N ALA A 216 -8.19 -4.32 1.91
CA ALA A 216 -8.70 -4.00 3.24
C ALA A 216 -8.71 -5.22 4.18
N GLY A 217 -8.46 -4.99 5.47
CA GLY A 217 -8.64 -5.98 6.52
C GLY A 217 -10.11 -6.37 6.71
N GLY A 218 -10.34 -7.62 7.08
CA GLY A 218 -11.67 -8.14 7.37
C GLY A 218 -12.19 -7.64 8.72
N THR A 219 -13.51 -7.47 8.85
CA THR A 219 -14.10 -7.07 10.13
C THR A 219 -14.01 -8.20 11.16
N GLY A 220 -13.81 -7.85 12.42
CA GLY A 220 -13.95 -8.77 13.54
C GLY A 220 -15.37 -9.33 13.65
N GLY A 221 -15.49 -10.49 14.29
CA GLY A 221 -16.75 -11.12 14.61
C GLY A 221 -17.40 -10.52 15.85
N ASP A 222 -18.73 -10.52 15.88
CA ASP A 222 -19.54 -10.07 17.01
C ASP A 222 -19.14 -10.82 18.30
N GLY A 223 -19.26 -10.21 19.48
CA GLY A 223 -18.70 -10.76 20.72
C GLY A 223 -17.28 -10.27 21.07
N GLY A 224 -16.81 -9.20 20.44
CA GLY A 224 -15.53 -8.57 20.73
C GLY A 224 -14.35 -9.07 19.90
N GLY A 225 -14.58 -9.63 18.70
CA GLY A 225 -13.51 -10.07 17.81
C GLY A 225 -12.68 -8.91 17.27
N THR A 226 -11.38 -9.10 17.10
CA THR A 226 -10.49 -8.07 16.53
C THR A 226 -10.64 -7.97 15.01
N GLY A 227 -10.58 -6.76 14.45
CA GLY A 227 -10.48 -6.56 13.00
C GLY A 227 -9.14 -7.07 12.43
N GLY A 228 -9.12 -7.52 11.18
CA GLY A 228 -7.91 -7.89 10.47
C GLY A 228 -7.12 -6.65 10.03
N ASN A 229 -5.83 -6.77 9.80
CA ASN A 229 -5.01 -5.65 9.35
C ASN A 229 -5.19 -5.39 7.85
N GLY A 230 -4.98 -4.15 7.42
CA GLY A 230 -4.88 -3.79 6.02
C GLY A 230 -3.64 -4.39 5.35
N GLY A 231 -3.74 -4.66 4.06
CA GLY A 231 -2.62 -5.13 3.23
C GLY A 231 -1.69 -3.99 2.84
N GLN A 232 -0.43 -4.31 2.57
CA GLN A 232 0.55 -3.32 2.10
C GLN A 232 0.21 -2.84 0.67
N GLY A 233 0.48 -1.56 0.39
CA GLY A 233 0.50 -1.04 -0.97
C GLY A 233 1.70 -1.58 -1.75
N GLY A 234 1.55 -1.74 -3.07
CA GLY A 234 2.66 -2.19 -3.93
C GLY A 234 3.64 -1.06 -4.19
N ASP A 235 4.91 -1.38 -4.43
CA ASP A 235 5.90 -0.37 -4.76
C ASP A 235 5.72 0.13 -6.19
N GLY A 236 6.09 1.39 -6.45
CA GLY A 236 6.13 1.95 -7.79
C GLY A 236 7.27 1.37 -8.61
N GLY A 237 7.06 1.19 -9.91
CA GLY A 237 8.10 0.66 -10.81
C GLY A 237 9.27 1.64 -11.01
N HIS A 238 10.41 1.14 -11.46
CA HIS A 238 11.53 1.98 -11.90
C HIS A 238 11.32 2.48 -13.34
N GLY A 239 11.67 3.74 -13.60
CA GLY A 239 11.69 4.27 -14.96
C GLY A 239 12.63 3.48 -15.89
N GLY A 240 12.40 3.56 -17.20
CA GLY A 240 13.33 3.01 -18.18
C GLY A 240 14.48 3.98 -18.46
N ASN A 241 15.70 3.49 -18.68
CA ASN A 241 16.82 4.33 -19.05
C ASN A 241 16.63 4.93 -20.45
N GLY A 242 17.14 6.14 -20.66
CA GLY A 242 17.34 6.68 -22.01
C GLY A 242 18.50 5.98 -22.73
N ASP A 243 18.49 6.00 -24.06
CA ASP A 243 19.57 5.46 -24.88
C ASP A 243 20.62 6.52 -25.21
N ASP A 244 21.90 6.13 -25.21
CA ASP A 244 23.06 6.98 -25.53
C ASP A 244 23.57 6.72 -26.96
N PRO A 245 23.24 7.57 -27.94
CA PRO A 245 24.03 7.72 -29.14
C PRO A 245 25.02 8.88 -29.00
N LEU A 246 26.19 8.69 -29.60
CA LEU A 246 27.40 9.54 -29.56
C LEU A 246 27.20 11.06 -29.73
N GLU A 247 26.04 11.54 -30.19
CA GLU A 247 25.73 12.97 -30.45
C GLU A 247 24.30 13.41 -30.04
N GLY A 248 23.56 12.64 -29.25
CA GLY A 248 22.28 13.13 -28.72
C GLY A 248 21.60 12.16 -27.77
N GLY A 249 21.78 12.29 -26.45
CA GLY A 249 21.23 11.38 -25.45
C GLY A 249 19.70 11.34 -25.42
N GLY A 250 19.13 10.24 -24.93
CA GLY A 250 17.73 10.13 -24.55
C GLY A 250 17.51 10.39 -23.06
N ASN A 251 16.41 11.05 -22.71
CA ASN A 251 16.03 11.25 -21.30
C ASN A 251 15.67 9.93 -20.60
N GLY A 252 15.94 9.86 -19.30
CA GLY A 252 15.45 8.79 -18.45
C GLY A 252 13.93 8.87 -18.25
N GLY A 253 13.29 7.71 -18.11
CA GLY A 253 11.88 7.61 -17.75
C GLY A 253 11.66 7.94 -16.27
N GLY A 254 10.55 8.58 -15.95
CA GLY A 254 10.14 8.79 -14.56
C GLY A 254 9.79 7.49 -13.84
N GLY A 255 10.00 7.45 -12.54
CA GLY A 255 9.55 6.35 -11.68
C GLY A 255 8.02 6.27 -11.62
N GLY A 256 7.50 5.13 -11.18
CA GLY A 256 6.07 4.92 -10.93
C GLY A 256 5.71 5.32 -9.50
N THR A 257 4.51 5.85 -9.25
CA THR A 257 4.09 6.18 -7.88
C THR A 257 3.92 4.91 -7.03
N GLY A 258 4.25 5.00 -5.74
CA GLY A 258 3.94 3.95 -4.77
C GLY A 258 2.43 3.75 -4.63
N GLY A 259 2.02 2.52 -4.40
CA GLY A 259 0.63 2.14 -4.20
C GLY A 259 0.15 2.48 -2.78
N ASN A 260 -1.10 2.91 -2.63
CA ASN A 260 -1.65 3.14 -1.30
C ASN A 260 -1.83 1.82 -0.54
N ALA A 261 -1.68 1.84 0.79
CA ALA A 261 -2.02 0.68 1.59
C ALA A 261 -3.53 0.45 1.71
N GLY A 262 -3.90 -0.75 2.14
CA GLY A 262 -5.26 -1.07 2.54
C GLY A 262 -5.57 -0.62 3.97
N ASP A 263 -6.83 -0.29 4.22
CA ASP A 263 -7.30 0.06 5.57
C ASP A 263 -7.40 -1.18 6.48
N GLY A 264 -7.22 -0.97 7.78
CA GLY A 264 -7.51 -1.95 8.82
C GLY A 264 -9.00 -2.24 8.94
N GLY A 265 -9.34 -3.48 9.28
CA GLY A 265 -10.71 -3.93 9.50
C GLY A 265 -11.26 -3.44 10.82
N THR A 266 -12.58 -3.21 10.92
CA THR A 266 -13.21 -2.78 12.17
C THR A 266 -13.25 -3.92 13.20
N GLY A 267 -13.13 -3.59 14.48
CA GLY A 267 -13.38 -4.51 15.58
C GLY A 267 -14.86 -4.90 15.66
N GLY A 268 -15.14 -6.09 16.17
CA GLY A 268 -16.50 -6.59 16.39
C GLY A 268 -17.11 -6.05 17.68
N ASP A 269 -18.41 -5.78 17.67
CA ASP A 269 -19.13 -5.29 18.86
C ASP A 269 -19.15 -6.32 19.98
N GLY A 270 -19.26 -5.88 21.23
CA GLY A 270 -19.35 -6.73 22.40
C GLY A 270 -20.62 -7.57 22.44
N GLY A 271 -20.57 -8.74 23.07
CA GLY A 271 -21.73 -9.63 23.17
C GLY A 271 -22.88 -9.04 24.01
N THR A 272 -24.11 -9.50 23.75
CA THR A 272 -25.37 -9.00 24.35
C THR A 272 -25.49 -9.13 25.89
N GLY A 273 -24.48 -9.68 26.56
CA GLY A 273 -24.43 -9.91 28.02
C GLY A 273 -23.45 -9.02 28.80
N GLY A 274 -22.99 -7.90 28.25
CA GLY A 274 -21.98 -7.06 28.90
C GLY A 274 -20.56 -7.21 28.32
N GLY A 275 -20.43 -7.72 27.09
CA GLY A 275 -19.13 -7.97 26.47
C GLY A 275 -18.44 -6.67 26.03
N SER A 276 -17.12 -6.63 26.13
CA SER A 276 -16.31 -5.56 25.55
C SER A 276 -16.30 -5.64 24.03
N GLY A 277 -16.22 -4.49 23.37
CA GLY A 277 -15.96 -4.41 21.94
C GLY A 277 -14.53 -4.85 21.61
N GLY A 278 -14.35 -5.35 20.39
CA GLY A 278 -13.08 -5.81 19.87
C GLY A 278 -12.24 -4.65 19.36
N THR A 279 -10.94 -4.84 19.28
CA THR A 279 -10.04 -3.83 18.73
C THR A 279 -10.18 -3.75 17.22
N GLY A 280 -10.07 -2.54 16.66
CA GLY A 280 -9.84 -2.39 15.22
C GLY A 280 -8.50 -3.01 14.80
N GLY A 281 -8.40 -3.39 13.52
CA GLY A 281 -7.15 -3.79 12.90
C GLY A 281 -6.32 -2.58 12.49
N ASP A 282 -5.01 -2.76 12.38
CA ASP A 282 -4.12 -1.67 11.94
C ASP A 282 -4.22 -1.46 10.42
N GLY A 283 -4.00 -0.23 9.97
CA GLY A 283 -3.85 0.10 8.55
C GLY A 283 -2.56 -0.48 7.98
N GLY A 284 -2.56 -0.79 6.68
CA GLY A 284 -1.37 -1.25 5.97
C GLY A 284 -0.35 -0.14 5.75
N GLU A 285 0.89 -0.49 5.46
CA GLU A 285 1.93 0.46 5.02
C GLU A 285 1.81 0.79 3.53
N GLY A 286 1.95 2.07 3.17
CA GLY A 286 1.95 2.52 1.78
C GLY A 286 3.20 2.06 1.05
N GLY A 287 3.08 1.73 -0.23
CA GLY A 287 4.20 1.31 -1.07
C GLY A 287 5.15 2.47 -1.36
N HIS A 288 6.42 2.16 -1.58
CA HIS A 288 7.44 3.15 -1.89
C HIS A 288 7.27 3.72 -3.31
N GLY A 289 7.64 4.98 -3.49
CA GLY A 289 7.73 5.62 -4.79
C GLY A 289 8.86 5.00 -5.62
N GLY A 290 8.59 4.77 -6.89
CA GLY A 290 9.56 4.25 -7.83
C GLY A 290 10.64 5.26 -8.16
N ASN A 291 11.88 4.79 -8.29
CA ASN A 291 13.00 5.63 -8.72
C ASN A 291 12.86 6.05 -10.20
N GLY A 292 13.23 7.28 -10.49
CA GLY A 292 13.49 7.73 -11.86
C GLY A 292 14.74 7.05 -12.42
N ALA A 293 14.80 6.91 -13.75
CA ALA A 293 15.97 6.36 -14.43
C ALA A 293 16.99 7.43 -14.76
N ASP A 294 18.26 7.07 -14.88
CA ASP A 294 19.29 8.01 -15.33
C ASP A 294 19.04 8.48 -16.78
N GLY A 295 19.46 9.71 -17.07
CA GLY A 295 19.59 10.18 -18.44
C GLY A 295 20.73 9.44 -19.16
N ALA A 296 20.77 9.51 -20.49
CA ALA A 296 21.94 9.07 -21.24
C ALA A 296 23.17 10.00 -20.99
N ASP A 297 24.36 9.41 -20.91
CA ASP A 297 25.66 10.10 -20.80
C ASP A 297 26.12 10.56 -22.20
N ALA A 298 25.53 11.65 -22.72
CA ALA A 298 25.81 12.14 -24.07
C ALA A 298 26.56 13.48 -24.05
N LEU A 299 27.79 13.46 -24.56
CA LEU A 299 28.79 14.56 -24.63
C LEU A 299 28.34 15.91 -25.26
N SER A 300 27.08 16.09 -25.69
CA SER A 300 26.68 17.28 -26.45
C SER A 300 25.21 17.71 -26.39
N THR A 301 24.34 17.12 -25.56
CA THR A 301 22.91 17.48 -25.57
C THR A 301 22.24 17.38 -24.20
N GLU A 302 21.34 18.35 -23.96
CA GLU A 302 20.45 18.47 -22.80
C GLU A 302 19.70 17.15 -22.48
N THR A 303 20.30 16.31 -21.64
CA THR A 303 19.76 15.01 -21.23
C THR A 303 19.50 15.01 -19.74
N ILE A 304 18.23 14.88 -19.38
CA ILE A 304 17.78 14.94 -17.99
C ILE A 304 17.45 13.53 -17.51
N GLY A 305 17.88 13.22 -16.28
CA GLY A 305 17.40 12.06 -15.54
C GLY A 305 15.89 12.09 -15.34
N GLY A 306 15.31 10.92 -15.16
CA GLY A 306 13.92 10.75 -14.75
C GLY A 306 13.73 11.24 -13.32
N THR A 307 12.59 11.89 -13.06
CA THR A 307 12.19 12.24 -11.69
C THR A 307 11.86 10.99 -10.88
N GLY A 308 12.24 10.99 -9.61
CA GLY A 308 11.69 10.08 -8.62
C GLY A 308 10.19 10.32 -8.44
N ALA A 309 9.44 9.25 -8.17
CA ALA A 309 8.00 9.34 -7.98
C ALA A 309 7.59 9.39 -6.51
N ASP A 310 6.41 9.91 -6.23
CA ASP A 310 5.92 9.99 -4.85
C ASP A 310 5.66 8.61 -4.24
N GLY A 311 5.88 8.50 -2.93
CA GLY A 311 5.47 7.34 -2.14
C GLY A 311 3.96 7.25 -1.94
N GLY A 312 3.46 6.03 -1.77
CA GLY A 312 2.05 5.75 -1.51
C GLY A 312 1.62 6.14 -0.10
N SER A 313 0.36 6.49 0.10
CA SER A 313 -0.17 6.78 1.43
C SER A 313 -0.34 5.52 2.27
N GLY A 314 -0.13 5.64 3.59
CA GLY A 314 -0.45 4.59 4.56
C GLY A 314 -1.95 4.41 4.73
N GLY A 315 -2.38 3.18 5.03
CA GLY A 315 -3.79 2.84 5.23
C GLY A 315 -4.33 3.35 6.56
N GLY A 316 -5.62 3.64 6.64
CA GLY A 316 -6.26 4.01 7.90
C GLY A 316 -6.35 2.83 8.86
N GLY A 317 -6.24 3.09 10.17
CA GLY A 317 -6.57 2.12 11.20
C GLY A 317 -8.08 1.86 11.24
N GLY A 318 -8.47 0.62 11.52
CA GLY A 318 -9.86 0.24 11.67
C GLY A 318 -10.45 0.74 13.00
N ASP A 319 -11.74 1.03 13.02
CA ASP A 319 -12.43 1.47 14.24
C ASP A 319 -12.55 0.32 15.26
N GLY A 320 -12.52 0.66 16.55
CA GLY A 320 -12.83 -0.26 17.63
C GLY A 320 -14.33 -0.58 17.70
N GLY A 321 -14.67 -1.82 18.05
CA GLY A 321 -16.04 -2.27 18.24
C GLY A 321 -16.70 -1.62 19.47
N THR A 322 -18.01 -1.47 19.44
CA THR A 322 -18.77 -0.91 20.56
C THR A 322 -18.88 -1.91 21.72
N GLY A 323 -18.77 -1.44 22.96
CA GLY A 323 -19.03 -2.24 24.15
C GLY A 323 -20.53 -2.24 24.48
N ASN A 324 -21.09 -3.39 24.85
CA ASN A 324 -22.52 -3.51 25.21
C ASN A 324 -22.68 -3.63 26.74
N GLY A 325 -23.74 -3.02 27.30
CA GLY A 325 -24.00 -3.06 28.74
C GLY A 325 -22.86 -2.47 29.57
N THR A 326 -22.25 -3.28 30.46
CA THR A 326 -21.07 -2.87 31.25
C THR A 326 -19.74 -3.06 30.51
N GLY A 327 -19.76 -3.59 29.29
CA GLY A 327 -18.57 -3.83 28.48
C GLY A 327 -17.90 -2.54 28.04
N THR A 328 -16.57 -2.56 27.98
CA THR A 328 -15.81 -1.41 27.47
C THR A 328 -15.84 -1.37 25.94
N GLY A 329 -15.77 -0.18 25.36
CA GLY A 329 -15.50 -0.05 23.92
C GLY A 329 -14.11 -0.59 23.57
N GLY A 330 -13.96 -1.11 22.35
CA GLY A 330 -12.67 -1.55 21.81
C GLY A 330 -11.81 -0.37 21.38
N SER A 331 -10.49 -0.53 21.38
CA SER A 331 -9.60 0.51 20.85
C SER A 331 -9.63 0.54 19.32
N GLY A 332 -9.46 1.72 18.74
CA GLY A 332 -9.15 1.86 17.30
C GLY A 332 -7.77 1.31 16.97
N GLY A 333 -7.60 0.84 15.74
CA GLY A 333 -6.32 0.42 15.18
C GLY A 333 -5.45 1.62 14.83
N SER A 334 -4.14 1.42 14.75
CA SER A 334 -3.21 2.44 14.30
C SER A 334 -3.28 2.64 12.79
N GLY A 335 -3.04 3.88 12.33
CA GLY A 335 -2.82 4.17 10.92
C GLY A 335 -1.47 3.65 10.46
N GLY A 336 -1.38 3.22 9.21
CA GLY A 336 -0.15 2.71 8.62
C GLY A 336 0.81 3.82 8.19
N ARG A 337 2.07 3.47 7.99
CA ARG A 337 3.09 4.43 7.54
C ARG A 337 2.91 4.76 6.05
N GLY A 338 3.17 6.00 5.67
CA GLY A 338 3.31 6.39 4.26
C GLY A 338 4.61 5.90 3.66
N GLY A 339 4.60 5.49 2.39
CA GLY A 339 5.78 5.04 1.66
C GLY A 339 6.76 6.17 1.40
N ASP A 340 8.04 5.85 1.35
CA ASP A 340 9.08 6.84 1.04
C ASP A 340 9.03 7.22 -0.46
N GLY A 341 9.41 8.46 -0.78
CA GLY A 341 9.51 8.95 -2.16
C GLY A 341 10.69 8.34 -2.92
N GLY A 342 10.56 8.24 -4.23
CA GLY A 342 11.56 7.70 -5.14
C GLY A 342 12.73 8.66 -5.34
N THR A 343 13.91 8.08 -5.56
CA THR A 343 15.11 8.84 -5.93
C THR A 343 15.07 9.22 -7.41
N SER A 344 15.68 10.35 -7.76
CA SER A 344 15.78 10.78 -9.17
C SER A 344 17.03 10.24 -9.86
N GLY A 345 16.94 10.11 -11.18
CA GLY A 345 18.08 9.78 -12.03
C GLY A 345 19.07 10.93 -12.17
N ALA A 346 20.33 10.57 -12.42
CA ALA A 346 21.41 11.51 -12.68
C ALA A 346 21.27 12.21 -14.05
N SER A 347 21.87 13.39 -14.15
CA SER A 347 22.04 14.19 -15.37
C SER A 347 23.52 14.54 -15.55
N PHE A 348 24.02 14.68 -16.79
CA PHE A 348 25.48 14.73 -17.03
C PHE A 348 26.00 16.09 -17.54
N ASP A 349 25.12 16.96 -18.04
CA ASP A 349 25.48 18.26 -18.63
C ASP A 349 25.00 19.47 -17.78
N ASP A 350 25.15 20.71 -18.28
CA ASP A 350 24.76 21.99 -17.65
C ASP A 350 23.26 22.10 -17.25
N ASP A 351 22.44 21.10 -17.56
CA ASP A 351 21.02 21.07 -17.22
C ASP A 351 20.75 20.91 -15.72
N PRO A 352 19.60 21.39 -15.21
CA PRO A 352 19.19 21.03 -13.86
C PRO A 352 18.88 19.54 -13.77
N ALA A 353 19.47 18.86 -12.77
CA ALA A 353 19.11 17.48 -12.50
C ALA A 353 17.70 17.34 -11.88
N ALA A 354 17.13 16.15 -12.05
CA ALA A 354 15.75 15.87 -11.66
C ALA A 354 15.53 15.88 -10.15
N THR A 355 14.32 16.26 -9.73
CA THR A 355 13.94 16.38 -8.32
C THR A 355 13.40 15.07 -7.76
N GLY A 356 13.84 14.69 -6.55
CA GLY A 356 13.32 13.51 -5.84
C GLY A 356 11.81 13.54 -5.63
N GLY A 357 11.21 12.36 -5.51
CA GLY A 357 9.78 12.21 -5.22
C GLY A 357 9.46 12.55 -3.77
N ASN A 358 8.23 12.97 -3.47
CA ASN A 358 7.83 13.26 -2.11
C ASN A 358 7.50 11.98 -1.33
N GLY A 359 7.64 12.03 -0.01
CA GLY A 359 7.15 10.98 0.87
C GLY A 359 5.63 10.92 0.92
N GLY A 360 5.08 9.72 1.01
CA GLY A 360 3.65 9.47 1.19
C GLY A 360 3.16 9.89 2.57
N THR A 361 1.89 10.28 2.67
CA THR A 361 1.29 10.62 3.97
C THR A 361 1.06 9.39 4.84
N GLY A 362 1.22 9.51 6.15
CA GLY A 362 0.80 8.49 7.11
C GLY A 362 -0.72 8.34 7.15
N GLY A 363 -1.20 7.13 7.42
CA GLY A 363 -2.61 6.82 7.57
C GLY A 363 -3.18 7.35 8.89
N ASN A 364 -4.48 7.65 8.94
CA ASN A 364 -5.11 8.09 10.18
C ASN A 364 -5.36 6.91 11.12
N GLY A 365 -5.31 7.15 12.44
CA GLY A 365 -5.73 6.15 13.42
C GLY A 365 -7.26 5.94 13.41
N GLY A 366 -7.69 4.72 13.72
CA GLY A 366 -9.11 4.39 13.84
C GLY A 366 -9.74 4.96 15.10
N ALA A 367 -11.05 5.19 15.08
CA ALA A 367 -11.77 5.67 16.26
C ALA A 367 -11.88 4.59 17.34
N GLY A 368 -11.89 5.01 18.61
CA GLY A 368 -12.24 4.13 19.72
C GLY A 368 -13.73 3.79 19.71
N GLY A 369 -14.08 2.56 20.06
CA GLY A 369 -15.46 2.13 20.20
C GLY A 369 -16.16 2.80 21.38
N GLY A 370 -17.44 3.12 21.22
CA GLY A 370 -18.27 3.66 22.30
C GLY A 370 -18.68 2.61 23.34
N SER A 371 -19.33 3.06 24.41
CA SER A 371 -20.00 2.18 25.39
C SER A 371 -21.22 2.85 26.02
N GLU A 372 -22.24 2.06 26.33
CA GLU A 372 -23.49 2.54 26.94
C GLU A 372 -23.34 2.83 28.45
N SER A 373 -22.56 2.02 29.16
CA SER A 373 -22.35 2.15 30.62
C SER A 373 -20.95 1.73 31.09
N GLY A 374 -20.12 1.18 30.22
CA GLY A 374 -18.70 0.96 30.45
C GLY A 374 -17.83 2.14 30.01
N ASN A 375 -16.52 1.99 30.15
CA ASN A 375 -15.57 2.96 29.60
C ASN A 375 -15.53 2.84 28.08
N ALA A 376 -15.45 3.98 27.40
CA ALA A 376 -15.19 3.98 25.97
C ALA A 376 -13.77 3.52 25.64
N GLY A 377 -13.60 3.06 24.40
CA GLY A 377 -12.33 2.71 23.81
C GLY A 377 -11.49 3.93 23.49
N THR A 378 -10.19 3.69 23.37
CA THR A 378 -9.21 4.70 22.98
C THR A 378 -9.11 4.79 21.46
N GLY A 379 -8.91 5.99 20.93
CA GLY A 379 -8.57 6.19 19.53
C GLY A 379 -7.19 5.61 19.21
N GLY A 380 -7.02 5.11 17.99
CA GLY A 380 -5.74 4.61 17.49
C GLY A 380 -4.79 5.76 17.14
N ASN A 381 -3.48 5.49 17.13
CA ASN A 381 -2.51 6.51 16.74
C ASN A 381 -2.51 6.70 15.21
N GLY A 382 -2.24 7.92 14.75
CA GLY A 382 -1.92 8.18 13.35
C GLY A 382 -0.58 7.55 12.97
N GLY A 383 -0.47 7.14 11.71
CA GLY A 383 0.74 6.59 11.13
C GLY A 383 1.74 7.68 10.74
N ASN A 384 3.01 7.32 10.63
CA ASN A 384 4.05 8.29 10.28
C ASN A 384 4.05 8.57 8.77
N GLY A 385 4.42 9.79 8.38
CA GLY A 385 4.71 10.12 6.98
C GLY A 385 5.97 9.41 6.48
N GLY A 386 6.03 9.19 5.17
CA GLY A 386 7.20 8.68 4.45
C GLY A 386 8.27 9.75 4.26
N ALA A 387 9.53 9.36 4.11
CA ALA A 387 10.60 10.29 3.79
C ALA A 387 10.52 10.75 2.32
N GLY A 388 10.97 11.97 2.04
CA GLY A 388 11.21 12.44 0.68
C GLY A 388 12.39 11.73 0.04
N GLY A 389 12.34 11.58 -1.28
CA GLY A 389 13.39 10.97 -2.10
C GLY A 389 14.53 11.96 -2.39
N THR A 390 15.69 11.42 -2.72
CA THR A 390 16.86 12.26 -3.03
C THR A 390 16.77 12.87 -4.43
N GLY A 391 17.32 14.07 -4.60
CA GLY A 391 17.51 14.68 -5.90
C GLY A 391 18.49 13.90 -6.79
N GLY A 392 18.48 14.19 -8.09
CA GLY A 392 19.39 13.61 -9.07
C GLY A 392 20.74 14.33 -9.08
N GLU A 393 21.83 13.57 -9.20
CA GLU A 393 23.18 14.15 -9.30
C GLU A 393 23.38 14.87 -10.64
N ASN A 394 24.25 15.88 -10.64
CA ASN A 394 24.70 16.55 -11.85
C ASN A 394 26.24 16.75 -11.86
N ASP A 395 26.89 16.43 -12.99
CA ASP A 395 28.35 16.54 -13.14
C ASP A 395 28.89 17.92 -13.56
N GLU A 396 28.10 18.80 -14.18
CA GLU A 396 28.57 20.09 -14.72
C GLU A 396 27.70 21.32 -14.36
N GLY A 397 26.37 21.11 -14.26
CA GLY A 397 25.31 22.06 -13.95
C GLY A 397 24.80 22.05 -12.49
N GLN A 398 23.47 21.99 -12.31
CA GLN A 398 22.81 22.12 -11.00
C GLN A 398 22.34 20.76 -10.48
N GLY A 399 22.68 20.45 -9.23
CA GLY A 399 22.18 19.25 -8.55
C GLY A 399 20.67 19.33 -8.33
N GLY A 400 20.00 18.19 -8.40
CA GLY A 400 18.56 18.09 -8.22
C GLY A 400 18.14 18.30 -6.77
N ASN A 401 16.97 18.89 -6.56
CA ASN A 401 16.43 19.07 -5.20
C ASN A 401 15.91 17.74 -4.64
N GLY A 402 16.04 17.55 -3.33
CA GLY A 402 15.34 16.48 -2.63
C GLY A 402 13.83 16.72 -2.58
N GLY A 403 13.07 15.65 -2.47
CA GLY A 403 11.61 15.70 -2.31
C GLY A 403 11.22 16.03 -0.87
N ASP A 404 10.00 16.52 -0.67
CA ASP A 404 9.49 16.83 0.67
C ASP A 404 9.09 15.56 1.42
N GLY A 405 9.21 15.61 2.75
CA GLY A 405 8.72 14.55 3.63
C GLY A 405 7.19 14.50 3.68
N GLY A 406 6.65 13.29 3.84
CA GLY A 406 5.22 13.05 3.96
C GLY A 406 4.65 13.55 5.28
N ILE A 407 3.39 13.95 5.27
CA ILE A 407 2.69 14.43 6.48
C ILE A 407 2.32 13.22 7.37
N GLY A 408 2.49 13.35 8.68
CA GLY A 408 2.02 12.37 9.65
C GLY A 408 0.49 12.28 9.71
N GLY A 409 -0.04 11.09 9.92
CA GLY A 409 -1.48 10.83 10.01
C GLY A 409 -2.10 11.39 11.29
N VAL A 410 -3.39 11.70 11.25
CA VAL A 410 -4.12 12.19 12.42
C VAL A 410 -4.46 11.04 13.36
N GLY A 411 -4.34 11.26 14.67
CA GLY A 411 -4.80 10.29 15.68
C GLY A 411 -6.32 10.11 15.64
N GLY A 412 -6.79 8.89 15.90
CA GLY A 412 -8.21 8.57 15.96
C GLY A 412 -8.89 9.19 17.16
N THR A 413 -10.19 9.48 17.05
CA THR A 413 -10.95 10.03 18.17
C THR A 413 -11.20 8.96 19.24
N GLY A 414 -11.25 9.36 20.51
CA GLY A 414 -11.72 8.48 21.59
C GLY A 414 -13.20 8.16 21.45
N GLY A 415 -13.64 7.02 22.01
CA GLY A 415 -15.05 6.62 21.95
C GLY A 415 -15.93 7.41 22.92
N ASP A 416 -17.22 7.51 22.63
CA ASP A 416 -18.20 8.14 23.52
C ASP A 416 -18.70 7.15 24.59
N SER A 417 -18.76 7.57 25.87
CA SER A 417 -19.48 6.81 26.91
C SER A 417 -19.77 7.67 28.14
N SER A 418 -20.23 7.04 29.25
CA SER A 418 -20.34 7.72 30.55
C SER A 418 -19.06 8.45 30.94
N ASN A 419 -17.88 7.84 30.72
CA ASN A 419 -16.58 8.48 30.78
C ASN A 419 -15.93 8.34 29.40
N GLY A 420 -15.77 9.46 28.69
CA GLY A 420 -15.27 9.48 27.32
C GLY A 420 -13.88 8.84 27.18
N GLY A 421 -13.62 8.25 26.01
CA GLY A 421 -12.37 7.59 25.68
C GLY A 421 -11.28 8.60 25.32
N THR A 422 -10.01 8.24 25.50
CA THR A 422 -8.92 9.13 25.09
C THR A 422 -8.71 9.09 23.59
N GLY A 423 -8.46 10.24 22.97
CA GLY A 423 -8.02 10.32 21.58
C GLY A 423 -6.61 9.74 21.39
N GLY A 424 -6.33 9.25 20.19
CA GLY A 424 -5.03 8.72 19.79
C GLY A 424 -4.03 9.84 19.47
N ALA A 425 -2.74 9.55 19.57
CA ALA A 425 -1.72 10.51 19.17
C ALA A 425 -1.65 10.66 17.64
N GLY A 426 -1.27 11.85 17.15
CA GLY A 426 -0.91 12.04 15.75
C GLY A 426 0.41 11.34 15.41
N GLY A 427 0.57 10.95 14.16
CA GLY A 427 1.81 10.39 13.63
C GLY A 427 2.85 11.46 13.36
N THR A 428 4.12 11.09 13.34
CA THR A 428 5.20 12.04 13.03
C THR A 428 5.26 12.32 11.53
N GLY A 429 5.67 13.54 11.16
CA GLY A 429 6.01 13.85 9.77
C GLY A 429 7.25 13.09 9.32
N GLY A 430 7.34 12.81 8.03
CA GLY A 430 8.51 12.18 7.40
C GLY A 430 9.64 13.19 7.17
N GLY A 431 10.87 12.71 7.08
CA GLY A 431 12.01 13.58 6.76
C GLY A 431 11.98 14.08 5.31
N GLY A 432 12.45 15.30 5.06
CA GLY A 432 12.73 15.77 3.71
C GLY A 432 13.90 15.00 3.10
N GLY A 433 13.88 14.82 1.78
CA GLY A 433 14.92 14.17 1.01
C GLY A 433 16.14 15.08 0.82
N ASP A 434 17.32 14.49 0.71
CA ASP A 434 18.55 15.24 0.50
C ASP A 434 18.63 15.80 -0.93
N GLY A 435 19.12 17.03 -1.04
CA GLY A 435 19.51 17.62 -2.32
C GLY A 435 20.79 16.98 -2.85
N ALA A 436 20.91 16.88 -4.16
CA ALA A 436 22.04 16.21 -4.79
C ALA A 436 23.23 17.13 -5.01
N GLY A 437 24.41 16.52 -5.10
CA GLY A 437 25.63 17.25 -5.41
C GLY A 437 25.64 17.80 -6.84
N ALA A 438 26.50 18.80 -7.04
CA ALA A 438 26.81 19.37 -8.35
C ALA A 438 28.32 19.31 -8.61
N GLY A 439 28.74 18.99 -9.83
CA GLY A 439 30.15 18.69 -10.13
C GLY A 439 31.07 19.90 -10.20
N ALA A 440 32.27 19.72 -10.75
CA ALA A 440 33.46 20.52 -10.40
C ALA A 440 33.56 21.93 -11.03
N SER A 441 32.48 22.44 -11.62
CA SER A 441 32.47 23.76 -12.24
C SER A 441 32.26 24.85 -11.18
N LEU A 442 32.93 26.01 -11.28
CA LEU A 442 32.77 27.11 -10.30
C LEU A 442 31.37 27.76 -10.36
N GLN A 443 30.56 27.38 -11.34
CA GLN A 443 29.20 27.85 -11.57
C GLN A 443 28.15 26.82 -11.13
N SER A 444 28.57 25.59 -10.78
CA SER A 444 27.69 24.53 -10.31
C SER A 444 27.10 24.87 -8.95
N VAL A 445 25.84 24.49 -8.73
CA VAL A 445 25.14 24.74 -7.47
C VAL A 445 24.51 23.42 -7.04
N GLY A 446 24.79 22.98 -5.82
CA GLY A 446 24.16 21.79 -5.25
C GLY A 446 22.64 21.99 -5.10
N GLY A 447 21.87 20.91 -5.24
CA GLY A 447 20.42 20.96 -5.08
C GLY A 447 20.03 21.25 -3.63
N SER A 448 18.88 21.90 -3.41
CA SER A 448 18.37 22.10 -2.04
C SER A 448 17.83 20.79 -1.46
N GLY A 449 17.97 20.61 -0.16
CA GLY A 449 17.23 19.58 0.57
C GLY A 449 15.74 19.89 0.58
N GLY A 450 14.90 18.86 0.57
CA GLY A 450 13.45 18.98 0.69
C GLY A 450 13.02 19.33 2.11
N ASP A 451 11.84 19.92 2.26
CA ASP A 451 11.30 20.24 3.57
C ASP A 451 10.83 18.96 4.30
N GLY A 452 10.96 18.96 5.63
CA GLY A 452 10.39 17.90 6.46
C GLY A 452 8.87 17.98 6.48
N GLY A 453 8.23 16.82 6.49
CA GLY A 453 6.78 16.71 6.58
C GLY A 453 6.25 17.20 7.93
N ASN A 454 5.04 17.76 7.93
CA ASN A 454 4.41 18.17 9.19
C ASN A 454 3.96 16.94 9.99
N GLY A 455 3.99 17.06 11.33
CA GLY A 455 3.39 16.10 12.22
C GLY A 455 1.86 16.11 12.13
N GLY A 456 1.25 14.95 12.34
CA GLY A 456 -0.19 14.78 12.35
C GLY A 456 -0.84 15.33 13.62
N GLY A 457 -2.07 15.80 13.54
CA GLY A 457 -2.83 16.22 14.72
C GLY A 457 -3.15 15.04 15.64
N GLY A 458 -3.21 15.29 16.95
CA GLY A 458 -3.79 14.36 17.91
C GLY A 458 -5.30 14.22 17.71
N GLY A 459 -5.83 13.04 17.98
CA GLY A 459 -7.27 12.79 17.94
C GLY A 459 -8.00 13.41 19.12
N ASP A 460 -9.23 13.84 18.92
CA ASP A 460 -10.06 14.39 19.99
C ASP A 460 -10.44 13.30 21.02
N GLY A 461 -10.62 13.72 22.27
CA GLY A 461 -11.24 12.89 23.30
C GLY A 461 -12.71 12.61 22.98
N GLY A 462 -13.21 11.47 23.45
CA GLY A 462 -14.61 11.11 23.34
C GLY A 462 -15.48 11.88 24.33
N ASN A 463 -16.76 12.03 24.02
CA ASN A 463 -17.69 12.76 24.86
C ASN A 463 -18.09 11.94 26.10
N GLY A 464 -18.21 12.63 27.24
CA GLY A 464 -18.77 12.09 28.47
C GLY A 464 -20.30 12.15 28.51
N GLY A 465 -20.94 11.12 29.06
CA GLY A 465 -22.37 11.07 29.29
C GLY A 465 -22.82 11.93 30.47
N GLY A 466 -24.13 11.98 30.74
CA GLY A 466 -24.71 12.81 31.80
C GLY A 466 -24.18 12.47 33.20
N GLY A 467 -23.13 13.19 33.65
CA GLY A 467 -22.52 13.08 34.97
C GLY A 467 -21.10 12.48 35.02
N GLY A 468 -20.52 12.07 33.89
CA GLY A 468 -19.11 11.67 33.80
C GLY A 468 -18.28 12.66 32.97
N ASP A 469 -16.95 12.55 33.07
CA ASP A 469 -16.02 13.47 32.42
C ASP A 469 -15.82 13.07 30.94
N GLY A 470 -15.53 14.07 30.10
CA GLY A 470 -15.05 13.84 28.74
C GLY A 470 -13.69 13.15 28.73
N GLY A 471 -13.38 12.48 27.64
CA GLY A 471 -12.07 11.91 27.38
C GLY A 471 -11.04 12.98 27.11
N SER A 472 -9.76 12.68 27.34
CA SER A 472 -8.69 13.60 26.94
C SER A 472 -8.34 13.44 25.46
N GLY A 473 -8.02 14.54 24.79
CA GLY A 473 -7.45 14.51 23.45
C GLY A 473 -6.02 13.94 23.43
N GLY A 474 -5.63 13.39 22.30
CA GLY A 474 -4.29 12.87 22.04
C GLY A 474 -3.26 13.98 21.78
N GLY A 475 -1.99 13.62 21.90
CA GLY A 475 -0.88 14.49 21.51
C GLY A 475 -0.80 14.68 19.99
N GLY A 476 -0.40 15.86 19.53
CA GLY A 476 0.07 16.00 18.15
C GLY A 476 1.38 15.24 17.94
N GLY A 477 1.63 14.81 16.70
CA GLY A 477 2.89 14.21 16.31
C GLY A 477 3.95 15.27 16.00
N ASP A 478 5.22 14.92 16.12
CA ASP A 478 6.33 15.83 15.83
C ASP A 478 6.48 16.06 14.32
N GLY A 479 6.96 17.24 13.93
CA GLY A 479 7.39 17.51 12.56
C GLY A 479 8.65 16.73 12.17
N GLY A 480 8.75 16.36 10.90
CA GLY A 480 9.91 15.68 10.34
C GLY A 480 11.09 16.62 10.12
N PRO A 481 12.35 16.14 10.18
CA PRO A 481 13.52 16.95 9.85
C PRO A 481 13.52 17.32 8.36
N GLY A 482 14.06 18.49 8.01
CA GLY A 482 14.35 18.83 6.62
C GLY A 482 15.57 18.06 6.09
N GLY A 483 15.62 17.89 4.78
CA GLY A 483 16.74 17.25 4.07
C GLY A 483 17.97 18.16 4.01
N ILE A 484 19.14 17.57 3.80
CA ILE A 484 20.41 18.30 3.71
C ILE A 484 20.59 18.82 2.28
N GLY A 485 21.09 20.05 2.14
CA GLY A 485 21.46 20.61 0.84
C GLY A 485 22.68 19.91 0.22
N GLY A 486 22.64 19.73 -1.09
CA GLY A 486 23.72 19.11 -1.86
C GLY A 486 24.99 19.96 -1.91
N THR A 487 26.14 19.30 -2.01
CA THR A 487 27.46 19.95 -2.09
C THR A 487 27.90 20.18 -3.54
N GLY A 488 28.63 21.26 -3.82
CA GLY A 488 29.28 21.49 -5.11
C GLY A 488 30.51 22.38 -4.99
N ASP A 489 31.24 22.55 -6.09
CA ASP A 489 32.43 23.43 -6.15
C ASP A 489 32.05 24.92 -6.21
N GLY A 490 30.82 25.25 -6.64
CA GLY A 490 30.17 26.53 -6.36
C GLY A 490 29.40 26.55 -5.02
N PRO A 491 28.39 27.42 -4.84
CA PRO A 491 27.58 27.43 -3.63
C PRO A 491 26.84 26.09 -3.43
N GLY A 492 26.89 25.54 -2.22
CA GLY A 492 26.03 24.40 -1.85
C GLY A 492 24.55 24.78 -1.83
N GLY A 493 23.69 23.77 -1.97
CA GLY A 493 22.25 23.92 -1.80
C GLY A 493 21.88 24.28 -0.35
N SER A 494 20.73 24.89 -0.17
CA SER A 494 20.20 25.12 1.18
C SER A 494 19.62 23.84 1.78
N ASP A 495 19.81 23.66 3.08
CA ASP A 495 19.08 22.66 3.86
C ASP A 495 17.58 22.97 3.85
N GLY A 496 16.76 21.92 3.83
CA GLY A 496 15.33 22.01 4.01
C GLY A 496 14.95 22.37 5.44
N THR A 497 13.73 22.86 5.61
CA THR A 497 13.20 23.24 6.91
C THR A 497 12.57 22.06 7.64
N THR A 498 12.65 22.05 8.97
CA THR A 498 11.92 21.08 9.80
C THR A 498 10.42 21.36 9.70
N GLY A 499 9.63 20.30 9.51
CA GLY A 499 8.18 20.37 9.53
C GLY A 499 7.64 20.87 10.87
N ALA A 500 6.41 21.38 10.85
CA ALA A 500 5.74 21.82 12.08
C ALA A 500 5.18 20.63 12.86
N ASP A 501 5.18 20.75 14.19
CA ASP A 501 4.50 19.82 15.08
C ASP A 501 2.97 19.89 14.89
N GLY A 502 2.33 18.75 15.03
CA GLY A 502 0.89 18.61 15.01
C GLY A 502 0.21 19.23 16.22
N GLN A 503 -1.05 19.63 16.06
CA GLN A 503 -1.83 20.18 17.15
C GLN A 503 -2.33 19.07 18.08
N HIS A 504 -2.49 19.38 19.36
CA HIS A 504 -3.15 18.51 20.32
C HIS A 504 -4.65 18.40 20.02
N GLY A 505 -5.22 17.21 20.26
CA GLY A 505 -6.66 16.98 20.18
C GLY A 505 -7.42 17.69 21.31
N ALA A 506 -8.68 18.01 21.05
CA ALA A 506 -9.59 18.60 22.03
C ALA A 506 -10.01 17.57 23.09
N SER A 507 -10.45 18.07 24.26
CA SER A 507 -10.98 17.26 25.38
C SER A 507 -12.47 17.48 25.56
#